data_AF-A0A9D8TAD9-F1
#
_entry.id   AF-A0A9D8TAD9-F1
#
_cell.length_a   1.000
_cell.length_b   1.000
_cell.length_c   1.000
_cell.angle_alpha   90.00
_cell.angle_beta   90.00
_cell.angle_gamma   90.00
#
_symmetry.space_group_name_H-M   'P 1'
#
loop_
_entity.id
_entity.type
_entity.pdbx_description
1 polymer ?
#
loop_
_entity_poly.entity_id
_entity_poly.type
_entity_poly.pdbx_seq_one_letter_code
_entity_poly.pdbx_strand_id
1 'polypeptide(L)'
;MVLGVFFPFDGLVLIAITLAYFFCPKKYLENKHDYVKFFLTYASVYASIFMLIHALFYTQISGSEAALQSYHAAFALGIAPTLWIAHRLWPFKQVKRSQHISFFSAIIALGEIAAIALLWLMVALSEM
;
A
#
# COMPACT_ATOMS: atom_id res chain seq x y z
N MET A 1 21.12 -4.50 -1.56
CA MET A 1 20.21 -5.44 -0.88
C MET A 1 18.80 -5.09 -1.36
N VAL A 2 18.24 -5.88 -2.27
CA VAL A 2 16.93 -5.59 -2.87
C VAL A 2 15.85 -6.00 -1.87
N LEU A 3 15.47 -5.08 -0.98
CA LEU A 3 14.31 -5.23 -0.11
C LEU A 3 13.04 -5.09 -0.97
N GLY A 4 12.35 -6.20 -1.19
CA GLY A 4 10.93 -6.23 -1.59
C GLY A 4 10.59 -5.54 -2.92
N VAL A 5 11.14 -6.01 -4.03
CA VAL A 5 10.58 -5.64 -5.35
C VAL A 5 9.21 -6.31 -5.45
N PHE A 6 8.17 -5.52 -5.24
CA PHE A 6 6.81 -5.89 -5.61
C PHE A 6 6.79 -5.96 -7.13
N PHE A 7 6.84 -7.17 -7.70
CA PHE A 7 6.82 -7.30 -9.14
C PHE A 7 5.42 -6.94 -9.65
N PRO A 8 5.30 -6.37 -10.86
CA PRO A 8 3.98 -6.09 -11.46
C PRO A 8 3.08 -7.33 -11.48
N PHE A 9 3.68 -8.51 -11.63
CA PHE A 9 2.99 -9.79 -11.55
C PHE A 9 2.37 -10.08 -10.18
N ASP A 10 3.02 -9.68 -9.08
CA ASP A 10 2.49 -9.84 -7.72
C ASP A 10 1.20 -9.01 -7.54
N GLY A 11 1.15 -7.82 -8.14
CA GLY A 11 -0.05 -6.99 -8.19
C GLY A 11 -1.21 -7.66 -8.95
N LEU A 12 -0.93 -8.29 -10.08
CA LEU A 12 -1.94 -9.04 -10.85
C LEU A 12 -2.46 -10.27 -10.08
N VAL A 13 -1.57 -11.02 -9.44
CA VAL A 13 -1.93 -12.16 -8.59
C VAL A 13 -2.83 -11.70 -7.45
N LEU A 14 -2.51 -10.58 -6.80
CA LEU A 14 -3.29 -10.02 -5.71
C LEU A 14 -4.70 -9.61 -6.16
N ILE A 15 -4.83 -9.00 -7.35
CA ILE A 15 -6.14 -8.68 -7.95
C ILE A 15 -6.91 -9.96 -8.23
N ALA A 16 -6.27 -10.98 -8.82
CA ALA A 16 -6.91 -12.26 -9.11
C ALA A 16 -7.41 -12.96 -7.84
N ILE A 17 -6.60 -12.99 -6.77
CA ILE A 17 -6.96 -13.54 -5.47
C ILE A 17 -8.13 -12.76 -4.87
N THR A 18 -8.13 -11.44 -4.98
CA THR A 18 -9.22 -10.59 -4.48
C THR A 18 -10.52 -10.91 -5.21
N LEU A 19 -10.51 -10.97 -6.54
CA LEU A 19 -11.68 -11.35 -7.32
C LEU A 19 -12.14 -12.77 -6.96
N ALA A 20 -11.22 -13.75 -6.89
CA ALA A 20 -11.52 -15.11 -6.48
C ALA A 20 -12.19 -15.15 -5.10
N TYR A 21 -11.71 -14.37 -4.13
CA TYR A 21 -12.31 -14.28 -2.82
C TYR A 21 -13.73 -13.71 -2.86
N PHE A 22 -13.96 -12.63 -3.62
CA PHE A 22 -15.29 -12.02 -3.74
C PHE A 22 -16.30 -12.89 -4.49
N PHE A 23 -15.85 -13.62 -5.52
CA PHE A 23 -16.70 -14.51 -6.33
C PHE A 23 -16.76 -15.95 -5.82
N CYS A 24 -15.95 -16.32 -4.82
CA CYS A 24 -15.95 -17.66 -4.23
C CYS A 24 -17.38 -18.02 -3.75
N PRO A 25 -17.95 -19.15 -4.23
CA PRO A 25 -19.29 -19.59 -3.81
C PRO A 25 -19.35 -19.82 -2.30
N LYS A 26 -20.50 -19.55 -1.69
CA LYS A 26 -20.73 -19.78 -0.26
C LYS A 26 -20.47 -21.22 0.17
N LYS A 27 -20.63 -22.19 -0.73
CA LYS A 27 -20.30 -23.61 -0.51
C LYS A 27 -18.85 -23.83 -0.04
N TYR A 28 -17.92 -23.01 -0.50
CA TYR A 28 -16.50 -23.10 -0.13
C TYR A 28 -16.11 -22.11 0.95
N LEU A 29 -16.81 -20.96 1.04
CA LEU A 29 -16.56 -19.95 2.07
C LEU A 29 -17.87 -19.27 2.48
N GLU A 30 -18.53 -19.79 3.52
CA GLU A 30 -19.84 -19.30 3.98
C GLU A 30 -19.76 -17.88 4.55
N ASN A 31 -18.77 -17.63 5.40
CA ASN A 31 -18.61 -16.36 6.10
C ASN A 31 -17.33 -15.65 5.67
N LYS A 32 -17.42 -14.86 4.60
CA LYS A 32 -16.32 -14.00 4.15
C LYS A 32 -16.04 -12.92 5.19
N HIS A 33 -14.95 -13.06 5.92
CA HIS A 33 -14.53 -12.15 6.97
C HIS A 33 -14.27 -10.73 6.45
N ASP A 34 -14.83 -9.71 7.10
CA ASP A 34 -14.74 -8.32 6.65
C ASP A 34 -13.31 -7.77 6.62
N TYR A 35 -12.44 -8.11 7.59
CA TYR A 35 -11.00 -7.79 7.50
C TYR A 35 -10.31 -8.39 6.28
N VAL A 36 -10.65 -9.62 5.88
CA VAL A 36 -10.05 -10.22 4.69
C VAL A 36 -10.50 -9.46 3.44
N LYS A 37 -11.78 -9.10 3.34
CA LYS A 37 -12.28 -8.22 2.26
C LYS A 37 -11.54 -6.89 2.26
N PHE A 38 -11.38 -6.27 3.43
CA PHE A 38 -10.69 -5.00 3.59
C PHE A 38 -9.25 -5.09 3.11
N PHE A 39 -8.44 -6.02 3.62
CA PHE A 39 -7.04 -6.15 3.26
C PHE A 39 -6.84 -6.52 1.79
N LEU A 40 -7.64 -7.45 1.25
CA LEU A 40 -7.57 -7.81 -0.17
C LEU A 40 -7.94 -6.63 -1.08
N THR A 41 -9.00 -5.90 -0.73
CA THR A 41 -9.42 -4.72 -1.51
C THR A 41 -8.38 -3.61 -1.41
N TYR A 42 -7.93 -3.28 -0.20
CA TYR A 42 -6.91 -2.27 0.03
C TYR A 42 -5.64 -2.61 -0.76
N ALA A 43 -5.09 -3.81 -0.59
CA ALA A 43 -3.84 -4.19 -1.20
C ALA A 43 -3.96 -4.23 -2.74
N SER A 44 -5.09 -4.70 -3.28
CA SER A 44 -5.33 -4.70 -4.75
C SER A 44 -5.45 -3.29 -5.32
N VAL A 45 -6.21 -2.42 -4.67
CA VAL A 45 -6.35 -1.02 -5.11
C VAL A 45 -5.01 -0.31 -5.01
N TYR A 46 -4.29 -0.50 -3.91
CA TYR A 46 -2.98 0.09 -3.67
C TYR A 46 -1.94 -0.36 -4.71
N ALA A 47 -1.88 -1.67 -5.00
CA ALA A 47 -1.03 -2.23 -6.05
C ALA A 47 -1.43 -1.73 -7.44
N SER A 48 -2.73 -1.57 -7.72
CA SER A 48 -3.23 -1.04 -9.00
C SER A 48 -2.82 0.41 -9.22
N ILE A 49 -2.94 1.25 -8.19
CA ILE A 49 -2.50 2.66 -8.23
C ILE A 49 -0.99 2.72 -8.47
N PHE A 50 -0.22 1.88 -7.79
CA PHE A 50 1.22 1.81 -7.99
C PHE A 50 1.57 1.40 -9.42
N MET A 51 1.02 0.30 -9.93
CA MET A 51 1.26 -0.12 -11.31
C MET A 51 0.86 0.95 -12.33
N LEU A 52 -0.24 1.67 -12.09
CA LEU A 52 -0.68 2.77 -12.95
C LEU A 52 0.34 3.92 -12.94
N ILE A 53 0.79 4.37 -11.77
CA ILE A 53 1.82 5.42 -11.67
C ILE A 53 3.11 4.94 -12.34
N HIS A 54 3.55 3.71 -12.09
CA HIS A 54 4.73 3.15 -12.72
C HIS A 54 4.61 3.15 -14.24
N ALA A 55 3.45 2.77 -14.78
CA ALA A 55 3.20 2.76 -16.22
C ALA A 55 3.18 4.17 -16.83
N LEU A 56 2.54 5.14 -16.16
CA LEU A 56 2.46 6.53 -16.62
C LEU A 56 3.81 7.23 -16.63
N PHE A 57 4.68 6.91 -15.67
CA PHE A 57 5.97 7.57 -15.47
C PHE A 57 7.16 6.66 -15.84
N TYR A 58 6.92 5.56 -16.55
CA TYR A 58 7.91 4.51 -16.79
C TYR A 58 9.21 5.07 -17.38
N THR A 59 9.13 5.89 -18.42
CA THR A 59 10.31 6.45 -19.11
C THR A 59 11.14 7.38 -18.22
N GLN A 60 10.53 8.05 -17.24
CA GLN A 60 11.21 8.92 -16.28
C GLN A 60 11.80 8.11 -15.12
N ILE A 61 11.09 7.07 -14.68
CA ILE A 61 11.51 6.20 -13.57
C ILE A 61 12.61 5.24 -14.00
N SER A 62 12.55 4.69 -15.22
CA SER A 62 13.51 3.70 -15.74
C SER A 62 14.80 4.34 -16.27
N GLY A 63 14.85 5.68 -16.37
CA GLY A 63 16.01 6.41 -16.89
C GLY A 63 17.20 6.47 -15.92
N SER A 64 16.98 6.18 -14.63
CA SER A 64 18.02 6.16 -13.60
C SER A 64 17.70 5.14 -12.52
N GLU A 65 18.71 4.35 -12.11
CA GLU A 65 18.57 3.41 -10.99
C GLU A 65 18.15 4.13 -9.70
N ALA A 66 18.66 5.34 -9.47
CA ALA A 66 18.28 6.16 -8.32
C ALA A 66 16.79 6.55 -8.35
N ALA A 67 16.26 6.91 -9.53
CA ALA A 67 14.85 7.26 -9.68
C ALA A 67 13.93 6.06 -9.41
N LEU A 68 14.32 4.87 -9.90
CA LEU A 68 13.61 3.62 -9.63
C LEU A 68 13.61 3.28 -8.13
N GLN A 69 14.75 3.43 -7.46
CA GLN A 69 14.86 3.19 -6.02
C GLN A 69 14.02 4.19 -5.20
N SER A 70 14.08 5.48 -5.53
CA SER A 70 13.26 6.51 -4.88
C SER A 70 11.76 6.26 -5.07
N TYR A 71 11.36 5.81 -6.26
CA TYR A 71 9.97 5.44 -6.54
C TYR A 71 9.49 4.26 -5.68
N HIS A 72 10.28 3.19 -5.56
CA HIS A 72 9.96 2.06 -4.69
C HIS A 72 9.94 2.43 -3.20
N ALA A 73 10.85 3.31 -2.76
CA ALA A 73 10.86 3.81 -1.39
C ALA A 73 9.61 4.66 -1.09
N ALA A 74 9.21 5.55 -2.02
CA ALA A 74 8.00 6.35 -1.88
C ALA A 74 6.74 5.47 -1.83
N PHE A 75 6.71 4.37 -2.57
CA PHE A 75 5.67 3.36 -2.45
C PHE A 75 5.68 2.73 -1.05
N ALA A 76 6.80 2.17 -0.59
CA ALA A 76 6.85 1.54 0.74
C ALA A 76 6.37 2.49 1.87
N LEU A 77 6.80 3.75 1.82
CA LEU A 77 6.41 4.80 2.78
C LEU A 77 4.96 5.28 2.65
N GLY A 78 4.27 4.91 1.57
CA GLY A 78 2.85 5.23 1.37
C GLY A 78 1.90 4.19 1.99
N ILE A 79 2.41 3.03 2.42
CA ILE A 79 1.56 1.91 2.88
C ILE A 79 0.83 2.28 4.17
N ALA A 80 1.54 2.63 5.24
CA ALA A 80 0.90 2.89 6.52
C ALA A 80 -0.11 4.07 6.50
N PRO A 81 0.19 5.24 5.90
CA PRO A 81 -0.76 6.35 5.86
C PRO A 81 -2.00 6.01 5.05
N THR A 82 -1.85 5.36 3.89
CA THR A 82 -3.00 4.98 3.06
C THR A 82 -3.81 3.86 3.71
N LEU A 83 -3.16 2.90 4.38
CA LEU A 83 -3.82 1.84 5.13
C LEU A 83 -4.64 2.43 6.29
N TRP A 84 -4.08 3.39 7.02
CA TRP A 84 -4.78 4.07 8.11
C TRP A 84 -6.06 4.78 7.62
N ILE A 85 -5.95 5.53 6.52
CA ILE A 85 -7.09 6.22 5.90
C ILE A 85 -8.12 5.20 5.42
N ALA A 86 -7.70 4.19 4.65
CA ALA A 86 -8.57 3.16 4.11
C ALA A 86 -9.30 2.41 5.23
N HIS A 87 -8.61 2.08 6.32
CA HIS A 87 -9.21 1.40 7.47
C HIS A 87 -10.29 2.24 8.16
N ARG A 88 -10.15 3.57 8.18
CA ARG A 88 -11.17 4.48 8.72
C ARG A 88 -12.36 4.68 7.78
N LEU A 89 -12.15 4.62 6.47
CA LEU A 89 -13.21 4.78 5.48
C LEU A 89 -13.96 3.48 5.21
N TRP A 90 -13.35 2.33 5.49
CA TRP A 90 -13.97 1.03 5.21
C TRP A 90 -15.23 0.80 6.06
N PRO A 91 -16.38 0.47 5.44
CA PRO A 91 -17.62 0.20 6.14
C PRO A 91 -17.65 -1.25 6.65
N PHE A 92 -17.03 -1.50 7.81
CA PHE A 92 -17.15 -2.81 8.48
C PHE A 92 -18.59 -3.06 8.90
N LYS A 93 -19.22 -4.10 8.36
CA LYS A 93 -20.65 -4.40 8.59
C LYS A 93 -20.84 -5.53 9.61
N GLN A 94 -19.94 -6.50 9.61
CA GLN A 94 -20.05 -7.72 10.41
C GLN A 94 -19.19 -7.68 11.68
N VAL A 95 -18.17 -6.83 11.72
CA VAL A 95 -17.19 -6.76 12.82
C VAL A 95 -16.98 -5.32 13.28
N LYS A 96 -16.66 -5.14 14.56
CA LYS A 96 -16.20 -3.83 15.06
C LYS A 96 -14.83 -3.50 14.47
N ARG A 97 -14.65 -2.23 14.11
CA ARG A 97 -13.37 -1.71 13.62
C ARG A 97 -12.31 -1.83 14.72
N SER A 98 -11.12 -2.32 14.34
CA SER A 98 -10.03 -2.60 15.26
C SER A 98 -9.31 -1.31 15.60
N GLN A 99 -9.36 -0.94 16.88
CA GLN A 99 -8.64 0.22 17.37
C GLN A 99 -7.12 0.01 17.28
N HIS A 100 -6.64 -1.22 17.50
CA HIS A 100 -5.22 -1.56 17.40
C HIS A 100 -4.68 -1.37 15.98
N ILE A 101 -5.38 -1.87 14.95
CA ILE A 101 -4.94 -1.69 13.54
C ILE A 101 -4.88 -0.20 13.21
N SER A 102 -5.89 0.56 13.62
CA SER A 102 -5.92 2.03 13.42
C SER A 102 -4.81 2.75 14.18
N PHE A 103 -4.50 2.31 15.39
CA PHE A 103 -3.48 2.92 16.24
C PHE A 103 -2.07 2.65 15.71
N PHE A 104 -1.74 1.39 15.40
CA PHE A 104 -0.43 1.03 14.87
C PHE A 104 -0.20 1.65 13.48
N SER A 105 -1.18 1.59 12.59
CA SER A 105 -1.05 2.25 11.27
C SER A 105 -0.89 3.77 11.40
N ALA A 106 -1.56 4.42 12.36
CA ALA A 106 -1.36 5.86 12.62
C ALA A 106 0.07 6.17 13.10
N ILE A 107 0.60 5.39 14.05
CA ILE A 107 1.95 5.60 14.58
C ILE A 107 2.99 5.41 13.49
N ILE A 108 2.87 4.33 12.71
CA ILE A 108 3.81 4.06 11.61
C ILE A 108 3.72 5.17 10.58
N ALA A 109 2.50 5.59 10.20
CA ALA A 109 2.31 6.70 9.27
C ALA A 109 2.94 8.01 9.75
N LEU A 110 2.80 8.35 11.04
CA LEU A 110 3.44 9.53 11.62
C LEU A 110 4.97 9.40 11.59
N GLY A 111 5.51 8.21 11.88
CA GLY A 111 6.94 7.93 11.77
C GLY A 111 7.47 8.08 10.35
N GLU A 112 6.75 7.56 9.36
CA GLU A 112 7.10 7.67 7.93
C GLU A 112 7.07 9.13 7.46
N ILE A 113 6.02 9.88 7.82
CA ILE A 113 5.92 11.32 7.52
C ILE A 113 7.09 12.09 8.15
N ALA A 114 7.41 11.80 9.41
CA ALA A 114 8.53 12.44 10.10
C ALA A 114 9.89 12.09 9.45
N ALA A 115 10.10 10.83 9.06
CA ALA A 115 11.30 10.40 8.36
C ALA A 115 11.46 11.09 7.01
N ILE A 116 10.38 11.21 6.23
CA ILE A 116 10.37 11.98 4.99
C ILE A 116 10.72 13.43 5.26
N ALA A 117 10.07 14.09 6.23
CA ALA A 117 10.32 15.48 6.56
C ALA A 117 11.79 15.74 6.98
N LEU A 118 12.37 14.85 7.79
CA LEU A 118 13.77 14.92 8.18
C LEU A 118 14.72 14.75 6.99
N LEU A 119 14.41 13.84 6.07
CA LEU A 119 15.19 13.66 4.85
C LEU A 119 15.21 14.94 4.00
N TRP A 120 14.05 15.56 3.78
CA TRP A 120 13.95 16.83 3.06
C TRP A 120 14.71 17.96 3.74
N LEU A 121 14.66 18.03 5.08
CA LEU A 121 15.43 19.01 5.84
C LEU A 121 16.93 18.80 5.67
N MET A 122 17.42 17.56 5.72
CA MET A 122 18.84 17.25 5.51
C MET A 122 19.31 17.63 4.11
N VAL A 123 18.50 17.36 3.08
CA VAL A 123 18.80 17.77 1.70
C VAL A 123 18.89 19.29 1.60
N ALA A 124 17.88 20.01 2.11
CA ALA A 124 17.86 21.47 2.09
C ALA A 124 19.08 22.09 2.80
N LEU A 125 19.51 21.51 3.92
CA LEU A 125 20.70 21.96 4.65
C LEU A 125 22.02 21.62 3.94
N SER A 126 22.05 20.58 3.09
CA SER A 126 23.24 20.20 2.33
C SER A 126 23.47 21.06 1.08
N GLU A 127 22.42 21.73 0.60
CA GLU A 127 22.45 22.62 -0.56
C GLU A 127 22.73 24.09 -0.18
N MET A 128 22.86 24.39 1.13
CA MET A 128 23.24 25.69 1.70
C MET A 128 24.75 25.77 1.98
#